data_AF-A0A6L8W9J5-F1
#
_entry.id   AF-A0A6L8W9J5-F1
#
_cell.length_a   1.000
_cell.length_b   1.000
_cell.length_c   1.000
_cell.angle_alpha   90.00
_cell.angle_beta   90.00
_cell.angle_gamma   90.00
#
_symmetry.space_group_name_H-M   'P 1'
#
loop_
_entity.id
_entity.type
_entity.pdbx_description
1 polymer ?
#
loop_
_entity_poly.entity_id
_entity_poly.type
_entity_poly.pdbx_seq_one_letter_code
_entity_poly.pdbx_strand_id
1 'polypeptide(L)' 'MQLKFEAAIFNEEVLDALQEGEHHKSLSDSWAETHYFDVYAESLEQAWEKMRRKYSAERGFVIKSIEEVD' A
#
# COMPACT_ATOMS: atom_id res chain seq x y z
N MET A 1 8.41 4.62 -22.22
CA MET A 1 9.36 5.14 -21.21
C MET A 1 8.74 4.82 -19.86
N GLN A 2 9.51 4.35 -18.87
CA GLN A 2 8.95 4.09 -17.55
C GLN A 2 9.28 5.27 -16.64
N LEU A 3 8.25 5.76 -15.97
CA LEU A 3 8.30 6.76 -14.92
C LEU A 3 8.40 6.03 -13.57
N LYS A 4 9.07 6.67 -12.62
CA LYS A 4 9.13 6.18 -11.25
C LYS A 4 8.00 6.83 -10.47
N PHE A 5 7.25 6.02 -9.75
CA PHE A 5 6.22 6.46 -8.82
C PHE A 5 6.54 5.92 -7.43
N GLU A 6 6.12 6.63 -6.39
CA GLU A 6 6.15 6.16 -5.01
C GLU A 6 4.71 5.97 -4.54
N ALA A 7 4.43 4.80 -4.00
CA ALA A 7 3.14 4.42 -3.48
C ALA A 7 3.18 4.31 -1.96
N ALA A 8 2.33 5.08 -1.29
CA ALA A 8 2.15 5.04 0.15
C ALA A 8 1.02 4.07 0.51
N ILE A 9 1.33 2.99 1.24
CA ILE A 9 0.41 1.88 1.50
C ILE A 9 0.50 1.45 2.96
N PHE A 10 -0.65 1.25 3.60
CA PHE A 10 -0.75 0.62 4.91
C PHE A 10 -1.85 -0.45 4.87
N ASN A 11 -2.01 -1.20 5.97
CA ASN A 11 -3.11 -2.14 6.14
C ASN A 11 -4.02 -1.68 7.27
N GLU A 12 -5.27 -1.35 6.93
CA GLU A 12 -6.26 -0.85 7.87
C GLU A 12 -6.67 -1.91 8.89
N GLU A 13 -6.79 -3.19 8.50
CA GLU A 13 -7.13 -4.28 9.43
C GLU A 13 -6.01 -4.50 10.47
N VAL A 14 -4.73 -4.32 10.08
CA VAL A 14 -3.61 -4.37 11.02
C VAL A 14 -3.63 -3.17 11.97
N LEU A 15 -3.91 -1.98 11.45
CA LEU A 15 -4.02 -0.75 12.23
C LEU A 15 -5.17 -0.82 13.24
N ASP A 16 -6.31 -1.39 12.85
CA ASP A 16 -7.48 -1.58 13.72
C ASP A 16 -7.18 -2.59 14.83
N ALA A 17 -6.66 -3.77 14.47
CA ALA A 17 -6.27 -4.79 15.44
C ALA A 17 -5.30 -4.24 16.49
N LEU A 18 -4.27 -3.49 16.09
CA LEU A 18 -3.34 -2.89 17.04
C LEU A 18 -3.99 -1.85 17.95
N GLN A 19 -4.96 -1.08 17.46
CA GLN A 19 -5.71 -0.12 18.28
C GLN A 19 -6.59 -0.84 19.32
N GLU A 20 -7.08 -2.03 19.00
CA GLU A 20 -7.81 -2.89 19.92
C GLU A 20 -6.89 -3.66 20.90
N GLY A 21 -5.57 -3.52 20.75
CA GLY A 21 -4.58 -4.28 21.53
C GLY A 21 -4.42 -5.73 21.08
N GLU A 22 -4.93 -6.06 19.89
CA GLU A 22 -4.80 -7.34 19.21
C GLU A 22 -3.72 -7.26 18.11
N HIS A 23 -3.42 -8.42 17.52
CA HIS A 23 -2.48 -8.53 16.40
C HIS A 23 -3.16 -9.17 15.20
N HIS A 24 -2.86 -8.69 14.01
CA HIS A 24 -3.40 -9.28 12.80
C HIS A 24 -2.85 -10.71 12.60
N LYS A 25 -3.73 -11.66 12.27
CA LYS A 25 -3.40 -13.09 12.26
C LYS A 25 -2.29 -13.49 11.27
N SER A 26 -2.18 -12.75 10.18
CA SER A 26 -1.33 -13.11 9.03
C SER A 26 -0.32 -12.04 8.63
N LEU A 27 -0.39 -10.85 9.22
CA LEU A 27 0.46 -9.72 8.84
C LEU A 27 1.15 -9.19 10.09
N SER A 28 2.40 -8.75 9.93
CA SER A 28 3.13 -8.11 11.00
C SER A 28 2.55 -6.73 11.31
N ASP A 29 2.55 -6.38 12.59
CA ASP A 29 2.15 -5.09 13.15
C ASP A 29 2.72 -3.88 12.41
N SER A 30 3.92 -4.01 11.84
CA SER A 30 4.52 -2.95 11.03
C SER A 30 3.62 -2.50 9.87
N TRP A 31 2.71 -3.34 9.38
CA TRP A 31 1.74 -2.96 8.35
C TRP A 31 0.67 -1.96 8.78
N ALA A 32 0.55 -1.65 10.08
CA ALA A 32 -0.26 -0.53 10.54
C ALA A 32 0.34 0.84 10.14
N GLU A 33 1.67 0.89 9.95
CA GLU A 33 2.36 2.08 9.50
C GLU A 33 2.29 2.20 7.96
N THR A 34 2.48 3.43 7.45
CA THR A 34 2.54 3.65 6.00
C THR A 34 3.91 3.24 5.46
N HIS A 35 3.90 2.27 4.54
CA HIS A 35 5.06 1.81 3.79
C HIS A 35 5.09 2.48 2.41
N TYR A 36 6.28 2.87 1.97
CA TYR A 36 6.51 3.47 0.67
C TYR A 36 7.14 2.44 -0.27
N PHE A 37 6.60 2.34 -1.48
CA PHE A 37 7.09 1.41 -2.50
C PHE A 37 7.34 2.12 -3.81
N ASP A 38 8.51 1.86 -4.39
CA ASP A 38 8.83 2.28 -5.75
C ASP A 38 8.03 1.44 -6.77
N VAL A 39 7.38 2.13 -7.70
CA VAL A 39 6.56 1.56 -8.77
C VAL A 39 6.99 2.16 -10.09
N TYR A 40 7.53 1.32 -10.98
CA TYR A 40 7.86 1.73 -12.33
C TYR A 40 6.68 1.46 -13.25
N ALA A 41 6.15 2.50 -13.90
CA ALA A 41 4.99 2.40 -14.78
C ALA A 41 5.05 3.42 -15.92
N GLU A 42 4.27 3.21 -16.95
CA GLU A 42 4.23 4.13 -18.10
C GLU A 42 3.36 5.37 -17.83
N SER A 43 2.43 5.27 -16.87
CA SER A 43 1.52 6.34 -16.44
C SER A 43 1.07 6.10 -15.00
N LEU A 44 0.56 7.16 -14.34
CA LEU A 44 -0.02 7.08 -13.00
C LEU A 44 -1.17 6.04 -12.92
N GLU A 45 -2.04 5.98 -13.92
CA GLU A 45 -3.12 4.99 -13.98
C GLU A 45 -2.59 3.55 -13.96
N GLN A 46 -1.52 3.28 -14.73
CA GLN A 46 -0.88 1.97 -14.76
C GLN A 46 -0.20 1.64 -13.42
N ALA A 47 0.38 2.64 -12.72
CA ALA A 47 0.90 2.46 -11.37
C ALA A 47 -0.22 2.07 -10.39
N TRP A 48 -1.36 2.75 -10.45
CA TRP A 48 -2.56 2.41 -9.67
C TRP A 48 -3.05 0.99 -9.94
N GLU A 49 -3.16 0.57 -11.19
CA GLU A 49 -3.55 -0.80 -11.53
C GLU A 49 -2.59 -1.84 -10.95
N LYS A 50 -1.27 -1.61 -11.08
CA LYS A 50 -0.25 -2.52 -10.53
C LYS A 50 -0.38 -2.63 -9.02
N MET A 51 -0.52 -1.51 -8.31
CA MET A 51 -0.59 -1.50 -6.85
C MET A 51 -1.90 -2.09 -6.34
N ARG A 52 -3.04 -1.81 -6.98
CA ARG A 52 -4.34 -2.40 -6.60
C ARG A 52 -4.37 -3.92 -6.76
N ARG A 53 -3.68 -4.47 -7.78
CA ARG A 53 -3.57 -5.93 -7.96
C ARG A 53 -2.67 -6.58 -6.91
N LYS A 54 -1.63 -5.88 -6.44
CA LYS A 54 -0.67 -6.41 -5.46
C LYS A 54 -1.16 -6.22 -4.02
N TYR A 55 -1.78 -5.08 -3.73
CA TYR A 55 -2.26 -4.64 -2.43
C TYR A 55 -3.77 -4.40 -2.52
N SER A 56 -4.52 -5.49 -2.56
CA SER A 56 -5.98 -5.46 -2.70
C SER A 56 -6.67 -4.98 -1.42
N ALA A 57 -7.69 -4.14 -1.57
CA ALA A 57 -8.54 -3.70 -0.46
C ALA A 57 -9.27 -4.86 0.23
N GLU A 58 -9.55 -5.96 -0.47
CA GLU A 58 -10.14 -7.19 0.09
C GLU A 58 -9.26 -7.85 1.17
N ARG A 59 -7.98 -7.49 1.24
CA ARG A 59 -7.03 -7.96 2.27
C ARG A 59 -6.66 -6.84 3.26
N GLY A 60 -7.47 -5.79 3.33
CA GLY A 60 -7.27 -4.67 4.25
C GLY A 60 -6.25 -3.63 3.81
N PHE A 61 -5.64 -3.78 2.62
CA PHE A 61 -4.65 -2.80 2.17
C PHE A 61 -5.31 -1.52 1.67
N VAL A 62 -4.77 -0.39 2.13
CA VAL A 62 -5.18 0.95 1.72
C VAL A 62 -4.01 1.63 1.04
N ILE A 63 -4.19 1.98 -0.22
CA ILE A 63 -3.25 2.79 -0.99
C ILE A 63 -3.63 4.26 -0.78
N LYS A 64 -2.84 4.96 0.03
CA LYS A 64 -3.09 6.36 0.42
C LYS A 64 -2.83 7.32 -0.74
N SER A 65 -1.70 7.14 -1.40
CA SER A 65 -1.26 7.96 -2.53
C SER A 65 -0.38 7.15 -3.46
N ILE A 66 -0.36 7.54 -4.73
CA ILE A 66 0.68 7.16 -5.69
C ILE A 66 1.09 8.46 -6.39
N GLU A 67 2.36 8.82 -6.28
CA GLU A 67 2.89 10.10 -6.77
C GLU A 67 4.11 9.84 -7.64
N GLU A 68 4.27 10.62 -8.71
CA GLU A 68 5.45 10.52 -9.57
C GLU A 68 6.67 11.08 -8.82
N VAL A 69 7.79 10.37 -8.91
CA VAL A 69 9.06 10.76 -8.31
C VAL A 69 10.07 10.91 -9.43
N ASP A 70 10.61 12.12 -9.57
CA ASP A 70 11.60 12.51 -10.58
C ASP A 70 12.99 11.88 -10.33
#